data_AF-A0A845E5X9-F1
#
_entry.id   AF-A0A845E5X9-F1
#
_cell.length_a   1.000
_cell.length_b   1.000
_cell.length_c   1.000
_cell.angle_alpha   90.00
_cell.angle_beta   90.00
_cell.angle_gamma   90.00
#
_symmetry.space_group_name_H-M   'P 1'
#
loop_
_entity.id
_entity.type
_entity.pdbx_description
1 polymer ?
#
loop_
_entity_poly.entity_id
_entity_poly.type
_entity_poly.pdbx_seq_one_letter_code
_entity_poly.pdbx_strand_id
1 'polypeptide(L)' 'MVFEVNFCTKNEKGDFNTIHSEVILSEGVASCQLIANEIAQTLKVDNIKIFIGDFFE' A
#
# COMPACT_ATOMS: atom_id res chain seq x y z
N MET A 1 6.87 -10.01 10.48
CA MET A 1 5.50 -10.22 9.97
C MET A 1 5.47 -9.87 8.50
N VAL A 2 4.57 -10.50 7.75
CA VAL A 2 4.43 -10.27 6.31
C VAL A 2 3.14 -9.48 6.10
N PHE A 3 3.26 -8.34 5.44
CA PHE A 3 2.12 -7.47 5.14
C PHE A 3 1.86 -7.46 3.64
N GLU A 4 0.59 -7.60 3.25
CA GLU A 4 0.14 -7.25 1.92
C GLU A 4 -0.16 -5.76 1.87
N VAL A 5 0.40 -5.07 0.90
CA VAL A 5 0.15 -3.63 0.73
C VAL A 5 -0.42 -3.39 -0.65
N ASN A 6 -1.65 -2.87 -0.68
CA ASN A 6 -2.35 -2.48 -1.89
C ASN A 6 -2.34 -0.96 -2.03
N PHE A 7 -1.82 -0.47 -3.16
CA PHE A 7 -1.76 0.93 -3.53
C PHE A 7 -2.89 1.20 -4.52
N CYS A 8 -3.80 2.09 -4.16
CA CYS A 8 -5.01 2.32 -4.93
C CYS A 8 -5.19 3.78 -5.30
N THR A 9 -5.80 4.02 -6.46
CA THR A 9 -6.26 5.35 -6.87
C THR A 9 -7.79 5.36 -6.95
N LYS A 10 -8.37 6.53 -6.68
CA LYS A 10 -9.82 6.72 -6.76
C LYS A 10 -10.24 6.93 -8.21
N ASN A 11 -11.20 6.15 -8.69
CA ASN A 11 -11.82 6.34 -10.00
C ASN A 11 -12.87 7.47 -9.96
N GLU A 12 -13.36 7.91 -11.13
CA GLU A 12 -14.37 8.98 -11.24
C GLU A 12 -15.71 8.64 -10.55
N LYS A 13 -16.03 7.35 -10.38
CA LYS A 13 -17.26 6.87 -9.74
C LYS A 13 -17.15 6.79 -8.22
N GLY A 14 -15.95 6.94 -7.67
CA GLY A 14 -15.69 6.96 -6.24
C GLY A 14 -15.06 5.69 -5.69
N ASP A 15 -14.92 4.64 -6.48
CA ASP A 15 -14.29 3.39 -6.06
C ASP A 15 -12.77 3.50 -6.11
N PHE A 16 -12.10 2.60 -5.38
CA PHE A 16 -10.64 2.49 -5.42
C PHE A 16 -10.23 1.33 -6.31
N ASN A 17 -9.34 1.62 -7.26
CA ASN A 17 -8.70 0.62 -8.10
C ASN A 17 -7.26 0.42 -7.63
N THR A 18 -6.88 -0.83 -7.36
CA THR A 18 -5.48 -1.18 -7.08
C THR A 18 -4.64 -0.95 -8.33
N ILE A 19 -3.56 -0.19 -8.18
CA ILE A 19 -2.58 0.10 -9.24
C ILE A 19 -1.23 -0.59 -9.00
N HIS A 20 -0.93 -0.96 -7.75
CA HIS A 20 0.26 -1.71 -7.37
C HIS A 20 -0.02 -2.54 -6.12
N SER A 21 0.59 -3.71 -6.01
CA SER A 21 0.54 -4.56 -4.83
C SER A 21 1.95 -4.98 -4.46
N GLU A 22 2.30 -4.93 -3.19
CA GLU A 22 3.61 -5.30 -2.67
C GLU A 22 3.48 -6.19 -1.44
N VAL A 23 4.41 -7.13 -1.26
CA VAL A 23 4.52 -7.91 -0.03
C VAL A 23 5.72 -7.42 0.76
N ILE A 24 5.47 -6.86 1.95
CA ILE A 24 6.51 -6.24 2.77
C ILE A 24 6.77 -7.09 4.00
N LEU A 25 8.02 -7.52 4.17
CA LEU A 25 8.49 -8.12 5.42
C LEU A 25 8.91 -7.00 6.38
N SER A 26 8.24 -6.92 7.53
CA SER A 26 8.53 -5.87 8.51
C SER A 26 8.31 -6.33 9.96
N GLU A 27 8.91 -5.59 10.90
CA GLU A 27 8.73 -5.83 12.34
C GLU A 27 7.35 -5.42 12.85
N GLY A 28 6.61 -4.58 12.10
CA GLY A 28 5.27 -4.12 12.46
C GLY A 28 4.64 -3.21 11.43
N VAL A 29 3.37 -2.84 11.64
CA VAL A 29 2.61 -1.95 10.75
C VAL A 29 3.29 -0.58 10.61
N ALA A 30 3.91 -0.06 11.69
CA ALA A 30 4.57 1.24 11.66
C ALA A 30 5.78 1.28 10.70
N SER A 31 6.63 0.24 10.74
CA SER A 31 7.77 0.12 9.83
C SER A 31 7.32 -0.24 8.40
N CYS A 32 6.26 -1.05 8.26
CA CYS A 32 5.62 -1.30 6.97
C CYS A 32 5.10 -0.01 6.31
N GLN A 33 4.50 0.89 7.09
CA GLN A 33 3.97 2.16 6.61
C GLN A 33 5.08 3.05 6.02
N LEU A 34 6.28 3.06 6.61
CA LEU A 34 7.41 3.82 6.11
C LEU A 34 7.84 3.32 4.72
N ILE A 35 8.05 2.01 4.58
CA ILE A 35 8.43 1.37 3.31
C ILE A 35 7.34 1.59 2.25
N ALA A 36 6.06 1.42 2.63
CA ALA A 36 4.95 1.67 1.72
C ALA A 36 4.91 3.13 1.23
N ASN A 37 5.18 4.10 2.10
CA ASN A 37 5.23 5.50 1.70
C ASN A 37 6.39 5.80 0.75
N GLU A 38 7.55 5.18 0.94
CA GLU A 38 8.68 5.29 0.01
C GLU A 38 8.30 4.76 -1.38
N ILE A 39 7.66 3.58 -1.44
CA ILE A 39 7.16 3.01 -2.70
C ILE A 39 6.15 3.95 -3.36
N ALA A 40 5.20 4.50 -2.60
CA ALA A 40 4.21 5.45 -3.14
C ALA A 40 4.86 6.68 -3.80
N GLN A 41 5.95 7.21 -3.24
CA GLN A 41 6.69 8.32 -3.84
C GLN A 41 7.35 7.93 -5.18
N THR A 42 7.75 6.68 -5.35
CA THR A 42 8.38 6.20 -6.59
C THR A 42 7.38 5.93 -7.72
N LEU A 43 6.12 5.63 -7.40
CA LEU A 43 5.09 5.30 -8.39
C LEU A 43 4.70 6.47 -9.31
N LYS A 44 5.07 7.72 -8.97
CA LYS A 44 4.74 8.94 -9.73
C LYS A 44 3.25 9.10 -10.05
N VAL A 45 2.38 8.59 -9.18
CA VAL A 45 0.92 8.73 -9.30
C VAL A 45 0.41 9.64 -8.18
N ASP A 46 -0.42 10.61 -8.54
CA ASP A 46 -1.05 11.51 -7.57
C ASP A 46 -2.21 10.82 -6.85
N ASN A 47 -2.47 11.21 -5.60
CA ASN A 47 -3.62 10.77 -4.80
C ASN A 47 -3.70 9.25 -4.52
N ILE A 48 -2.56 8.60 -4.27
CA ILE A 48 -2.52 7.19 -3.85
C ILE A 48 -3.09 7.03 -2.43
N LYS A 49 -3.91 6.00 -2.24
CA LYS A 49 -4.30 5.45 -0.93
C LYS A 49 -3.61 4.10 -0.73
N ILE A 50 -3.12 3.87 0.49
CA ILE A 50 -2.38 2.66 0.86
C ILE A 50 -3.25 1.87 1.83
N PHE A 51 -3.50 0.62 1.49
CA PHE A 51 -4.21 -0.35 2.34
C PHE A 51 -3.22 -1.43 2.77
N ILE A 52 -3.02 -1.59 4.08
CA ILE A 52 -2.09 -2.55 4.66
C ILE A 52 -2.92 -3.68 5.28
N GLY A 53 -2.83 -4.87 4.70
CA GLY A 53 -3.36 -6.11 5.26
C GLY A 53 -2.26 -6.87 5.97
N ASP A 54 -2.55 -7.37 7.16
CA ASP A 54 -1.66 -8.30 7.87
C ASP A 54 -2.02 -9.74 7.47
N PHE A 55 -1.02 -10.53 7.10
CA PHE A 55 -1.20 -11.97 7.01
C PHE A 55 -0.95 -12.56 8.39
N PHE A 56 -2.02 -12.83 9.13
CA PHE A 56 -1.94 -13.73 10.26
C PHE A 56 -1.78 -15.17 9.73
N GLU A 57 -0.78 -15.88 10.25
CA GLU A 57 -0.85 -17.35 10.36
C GLU A 57 -1.88 -17.77 11.41
#